data_AF-A0A497BJA4-F1
#
_entry.id   AF-A0A497BJA4-F1
#
_cell.length_a   1.000
_cell.length_b   1.000
_cell.length_c   1.000
_cell.angle_alpha   90.00
_cell.angle_beta   90.00
_cell.angle_gamma   90.00
#
_symmetry.space_group_name_H-M   'P 1'
#
loop_
_entity.id
_entity.type
_entity.pdbx_description
1 polymer ?
#
loop_
_entity_poly.entity_id
_entity_poly.type
_entity_poly.pdbx_seq_one_letter_code
_entity_poly.pdbx_strand_id
1 'polypeptide(L)'
;TTLFHSALAGKEPTIEAFLEDYAYLCDALLQAYRTTLDEMWLVEAQRMAEEAVDRFHENGKWYFSRGEFETEADIADTSYPSSAAVMTDVLLTLGSLIDERYAEIAFKSLEYRSVKIARHPIYHPTFATAAIRWLKEDIVVKSLPNRLAKAKPVIDALPYPWILYKGAVEPDYLICGRNSCFAAVKTPEAAAEAIKRAT
;
A
#
# COMPACT_ATOMS: atom_id res chain seq x y z
N THR A 1 19.38 -3.69 -6.31
CA THR A 1 19.80 -2.73 -7.35
C THR A 1 19.63 -1.36 -6.77
N THR A 2 20.69 -0.56 -6.69
CA THR A 2 20.65 0.76 -6.04
C THR A 2 19.78 1.73 -6.84
N LEU A 3 18.78 2.34 -6.20
CA LEU A 3 18.02 3.47 -6.76
C LEU A 3 18.75 4.80 -6.54
N PHE A 4 18.50 5.74 -7.44
CA PHE A 4 19.08 7.08 -7.40
C PHE A 4 17.99 8.14 -7.46
N HIS A 5 18.16 9.22 -6.69
CA HIS A 5 17.20 10.31 -6.60
C HIS A 5 17.13 11.14 -7.88
N SER A 6 18.29 11.37 -8.52
CA SER A 6 18.34 12.14 -9.76
C SER A 6 19.56 11.78 -10.61
N ALA A 7 19.40 11.99 -11.93
CA ALA A 7 20.46 11.84 -12.91
C ALA A 7 20.42 13.01 -13.90
N LEU A 8 21.60 13.54 -14.25
CA LEU A 8 21.73 14.51 -15.33
C LEU A 8 21.98 13.77 -16.64
N ALA A 9 21.43 14.27 -17.75
CA ALA A 9 21.60 13.65 -19.07
C ALA A 9 23.09 13.47 -19.41
N GLY A 10 23.49 12.24 -19.74
CA GLY A 10 24.86 11.89 -20.07
C GLY A 10 25.82 11.82 -18.89
N LYS A 11 25.33 11.87 -17.64
CA LYS A 11 26.14 11.71 -16.42
C LYS A 11 25.65 10.53 -15.60
N GLU A 12 26.59 9.87 -14.94
CA GLU A 12 26.26 8.84 -13.96
C GLU A 12 25.56 9.48 -12.75
N PRO A 13 24.47 8.87 -12.26
CA PRO A 13 23.81 9.35 -11.06
C PRO A 13 24.71 9.15 -9.83
N THR A 14 24.70 10.14 -8.94
CA THR A 14 25.58 10.15 -7.75
C THR A 14 24.83 10.28 -6.43
N ILE A 15 23.55 10.68 -6.49
CA ILE A 15 22.72 10.86 -5.30
C ILE A 15 21.85 9.61 -5.14
N GLU A 16 22.15 8.79 -4.15
CA GLU A 16 21.32 7.64 -3.80
C GLU A 16 19.90 8.08 -3.46
N ALA A 17 18.93 7.22 -3.78
CA ALA A 17 17.52 7.45 -3.49
C ALA A 17 17.24 7.57 -2.00
N PHE A 18 16.36 8.50 -1.66
CA PHE A 18 15.76 8.73 -0.35
C PHE A 18 14.51 7.86 -0.17
N LEU A 19 13.95 7.82 1.05
CA LEU A 19 12.70 7.11 1.32
C LEU A 19 11.57 7.51 0.35
N GLU A 20 11.50 8.78 -0.02
CA GLU A 20 10.48 9.30 -0.91
C GLU A 20 10.48 8.63 -2.29
N ASP A 21 11.67 8.43 -2.87
CA ASP A 21 11.80 7.78 -4.17
C ASP A 21 11.27 6.34 -4.11
N TYR A 22 11.56 5.61 -3.02
CA TYR A 22 11.01 4.26 -2.81
C TYR A 22 9.51 4.29 -2.56
N ALA A 23 9.01 5.19 -1.72
CA ALA A 23 7.60 5.29 -1.35
C ALA A 23 6.72 5.50 -2.59
N TYR A 24 7.06 6.49 -3.42
CA TYR A 24 6.28 6.80 -4.61
C TYR A 24 6.48 5.79 -5.74
N LEU A 25 7.67 5.18 -5.87
CA LEU A 25 7.86 4.08 -6.82
C LEU A 25 7.01 2.88 -6.43
N CYS A 26 6.98 2.50 -5.15
CA CYS A 26 6.16 1.39 -4.68
C CYS A 26 4.66 1.65 -4.89
N ASP A 27 4.17 2.85 -4.56
CA ASP A 27 2.78 3.23 -4.83
C ASP A 27 2.48 3.11 -6.33
N ALA A 28 3.32 3.68 -7.21
CA ALA A 28 3.15 3.57 -8.66
C ALA A 28 3.12 2.11 -9.16
N LEU A 29 4.00 1.25 -8.65
CA LEU A 29 4.03 -0.18 -8.96
C LEU A 29 2.76 -0.90 -8.49
N LEU A 30 2.26 -0.58 -7.29
CA LEU A 30 0.99 -1.12 -6.79
C LEU A 30 -0.22 -0.62 -7.61
N GLN A 31 -0.20 0.62 -8.10
CA GLN A 31 -1.23 1.10 -9.04
C GLN A 31 -1.15 0.38 -10.39
N ALA A 32 0.05 0.11 -10.90
CA ALA A 32 0.26 -0.68 -12.11
C ALA A 32 -0.30 -2.10 -11.94
N TYR A 33 0.00 -2.75 -10.80
CA TYR A 33 -0.59 -4.04 -10.44
C TYR A 33 -2.11 -3.96 -10.35
N ARG A 34 -2.67 -2.98 -9.62
CA ARG A 34 -4.13 -2.82 -9.47
C ARG A 34 -4.82 -2.69 -10.82
N THR A 35 -4.20 -2.01 -11.78
CA THR A 35 -4.77 -1.75 -13.10
C THR A 35 -4.65 -2.96 -14.03
N THR A 36 -3.48 -3.62 -14.05
CA THR A 36 -3.16 -4.67 -15.03
C THR A 36 -3.40 -6.08 -14.52
N LEU A 37 -3.37 -6.28 -13.20
CA LEU A 37 -3.30 -7.58 -12.52
C LEU A 37 -2.06 -8.42 -12.92
N ASP A 38 -1.03 -7.79 -13.48
CA ASP A 38 0.25 -8.44 -13.76
C ASP A 38 1.09 -8.50 -12.47
N GLU A 39 1.32 -9.72 -11.98
CA GLU A 39 2.03 -9.99 -10.73
C GLU A 39 3.46 -9.45 -10.73
N MET A 40 4.09 -9.21 -11.89
CA MET A 40 5.43 -8.63 -11.97
C MET A 40 5.52 -7.30 -11.21
N TRP A 41 4.49 -6.45 -11.31
CA TRP A 41 4.47 -5.16 -10.62
C TRP A 41 4.34 -5.30 -9.11
N LEU A 42 3.56 -6.30 -8.65
CA LEU A 42 3.41 -6.58 -7.22
C LEU A 42 4.71 -7.13 -6.62
N VAL A 43 5.39 -8.02 -7.34
CA VAL A 43 6.70 -8.56 -6.95
C VAL A 43 7.74 -7.45 -6.88
N GLU A 44 7.77 -6.54 -7.85
CA GLU A 44 8.71 -5.42 -7.84
C GLU A 44 8.38 -4.40 -6.72
N ALA A 45 7.10 -4.12 -6.47
CA ALA A 45 6.69 -3.28 -5.34
C ALA A 45 7.13 -3.88 -4.00
N GLN A 46 6.97 -5.20 -3.84
CA GLN A 46 7.43 -5.92 -2.65
C GLN A 46 8.96 -5.77 -2.48
N ARG A 47 9.73 -5.98 -3.55
CA ARG A 47 11.19 -5.86 -3.54
C ARG A 47 11.64 -4.45 -3.14
N MET A 48 11.01 -3.43 -3.69
CA MET A 48 11.30 -2.03 -3.36
C MET A 48 10.91 -1.65 -1.94
N ALA A 49 9.76 -2.15 -1.46
CA ALA A 49 9.32 -1.90 -0.08
C ALA A 49 10.25 -2.57 0.94
N GLU A 50 10.73 -3.78 0.67
CA GLU A 50 11.72 -4.46 1.52
C GLU A 50 13.03 -3.66 1.62
N GLU A 51 13.56 -3.22 0.48
CA GLU A 51 14.77 -2.39 0.45
C GLU A 51 14.56 -1.06 1.20
N ALA A 52 13.37 -0.47 1.11
CA ALA A 52 13.03 0.74 1.85
C ALA A 52 12.93 0.50 3.37
N VAL A 53 12.30 -0.59 3.79
CA VAL A 53 12.22 -0.98 5.21
C VAL A 53 13.63 -1.17 5.77
N ASP A 54 14.48 -1.95 5.09
CA ASP A 54 15.84 -2.23 5.55
C ASP A 54 16.69 -0.97 5.66
N ARG A 55 16.54 -0.04 4.70
CA ARG A 55 17.34 1.19 4.67
C ARG A 55 16.80 2.30 5.55
N PHE A 56 15.50 2.44 5.72
CA PHE A 56 14.89 3.67 6.24
C PHE A 56 13.97 3.49 7.44
N HIS A 57 13.70 2.26 7.89
CA HIS A 57 12.79 2.02 8.99
C HIS A 57 13.49 1.45 10.23
N GLU A 58 13.20 2.01 11.40
CA GLU A 58 13.71 1.53 12.68
C GLU A 58 12.68 1.75 13.78
N ASN A 59 12.20 0.67 14.43
CA ASN A 59 11.29 0.75 15.58
C ASN A 59 10.04 1.63 15.37
N GLY A 60 9.40 1.59 14.19
CA GLY A 60 8.21 2.39 13.85
C GLY A 60 8.55 3.79 13.32
N LYS A 61 9.82 4.18 13.31
CA LYS A 61 10.30 5.45 12.79
C LYS A 61 10.76 5.29 11.36
N TRP A 62 10.39 6.24 10.51
CA TRP A 62 10.90 6.37 9.15
C TRP A 62 11.93 7.49 9.06
N TYR A 63 12.98 7.24 8.29
CA TYR A 63 14.03 8.18 7.94
C TYR A 63 13.91 8.62 6.49
N PHE A 64 13.96 9.93 6.23
CA PHE A 64 14.04 10.44 4.87
C PHE A 64 15.39 10.09 4.23
N SER A 65 16.48 10.25 5.00
CA SER A 65 17.85 9.94 4.60
C SER A 65 18.60 9.31 5.77
N ARG A 66 19.46 8.33 5.48
CA ARG A 66 20.42 7.71 6.42
C ARG A 66 21.87 7.77 5.95
N GLY A 67 22.18 8.75 5.09
CA GLY A 67 23.55 9.01 4.64
C GLY A 67 24.39 9.72 5.70
N GLU A 68 25.21 10.69 5.28
CA GLU A 68 26.07 11.48 6.17
C GLU A 68 25.29 12.22 7.27
N PHE A 69 24.08 12.69 6.94
CA PHE A 69 23.16 13.34 7.88
C PHE A 69 21.83 12.59 7.94
N GLU A 70 21.63 11.86 9.04
CA GLU A 70 20.38 11.15 9.28
C GLU A 70 19.25 12.16 9.53
N THR A 71 18.18 12.05 8.74
CA THR A 71 17.00 12.93 8.81
C THR A 71 15.75 12.09 8.98
N GLU A 72 14.98 12.32 10.05
CA GLU A 72 13.68 11.68 10.24
C GLU A 72 12.72 12.16 9.14
N ALA A 73 11.89 11.25 8.60
CA ALA A 73 10.89 11.62 7.62
C ALA A 73 9.79 12.47 8.27
N ASP A 74 9.40 13.55 7.57
CA ASP A 74 8.24 14.33 7.95
C ASP A 74 6.99 13.47 7.82
N ILE A 75 6.01 13.71 8.68
CA ILE A 75 4.70 13.07 8.69
C ILE A 75 3.59 14.02 8.24
N ALA A 76 3.89 15.31 8.12
CA ALA A 76 2.95 16.29 7.61
C ALA A 76 2.80 16.14 6.09
N ASP A 77 1.56 16.17 5.63
CA ASP A 77 1.30 16.34 4.21
C ASP A 77 1.37 17.84 3.92
N THR A 78 2.25 18.23 3.00
CA THR A 78 2.51 19.63 2.67
C THR A 78 2.09 19.91 1.23
N SER A 79 3.05 20.11 0.33
CA SER A 79 2.79 20.20 -1.11
C SER A 79 2.35 18.87 -1.71
N TYR A 80 2.69 17.76 -1.04
CA TYR A 80 2.34 16.39 -1.41
C TYR A 80 2.31 15.51 -0.13
N PRO A 81 1.76 14.27 -0.20
CA PRO A 81 1.74 13.35 0.92
C PRO A 81 3.13 13.07 1.52
N SER A 82 3.21 12.88 2.83
CA SER A 82 4.44 12.44 3.49
C SER A 82 4.93 11.11 2.91
N SER A 83 6.22 11.01 2.60
CA SER A 83 6.85 9.77 2.14
C SER A 83 6.73 8.64 3.18
N ALA A 84 6.76 8.96 4.47
CA ALA A 84 6.49 7.99 5.54
C ALA A 84 5.03 7.51 5.52
N ALA A 85 4.08 8.40 5.25
CA ALA A 85 2.67 8.04 5.15
C ALA A 85 2.39 7.16 3.91
N VAL A 86 2.98 7.51 2.77
CA VAL A 86 2.87 6.75 1.52
C VAL A 86 3.48 5.36 1.68
N MET A 87 4.70 5.25 2.21
CA MET A 87 5.32 3.94 2.45
C MET A 87 4.53 3.10 3.48
N THR A 88 3.92 3.74 4.48
CA THR A 88 3.03 3.04 5.42
C THR A 88 1.80 2.46 4.69
N ASP A 89 1.18 3.20 3.78
CA ASP A 89 0.02 2.72 3.00
C ASP A 89 0.39 1.63 1.98
N VAL A 90 1.57 1.74 1.36
CA VAL A 90 2.19 0.68 0.54
C VAL A 90 2.29 -0.62 1.35
N LEU A 91 2.82 -0.54 2.57
CA LEU A 91 2.98 -1.71 3.44
C LEU A 91 1.66 -2.30 3.91
N LEU A 92 0.60 -1.50 4.12
CA LEU A 92 -0.75 -2.01 4.35
C LEU A 92 -1.24 -2.84 3.15
N THR A 93 -1.02 -2.34 1.94
CA THR A 93 -1.42 -3.02 0.70
C THR A 93 -0.66 -4.34 0.51
N LEU A 94 0.66 -4.33 0.71
CA LEU A 94 1.48 -5.54 0.67
C LEU A 94 1.10 -6.52 1.79
N GLY A 95 0.71 -5.99 2.96
CA GLY A 95 0.16 -6.75 4.08
C GLY A 95 -1.04 -7.59 3.68
N SER A 96 -1.98 -6.97 3.00
CA SER A 96 -3.22 -7.61 2.54
C SER A 96 -3.05 -8.53 1.34
N LEU A 97 -2.10 -8.21 0.45
CA LEU A 97 -1.91 -8.95 -0.80
C LEU A 97 -0.87 -10.06 -0.70
N ILE A 98 0.15 -9.93 0.14
CA ILE A 98 1.32 -10.82 0.14
C ILE A 98 1.49 -11.51 1.49
N ASP A 99 1.81 -10.75 2.53
CA ASP A 99 2.25 -11.28 3.83
C ASP A 99 1.95 -10.27 4.93
N GLU A 100 1.26 -10.72 5.99
CA GLU A 100 0.80 -9.89 7.11
C GLU A 100 1.94 -9.13 7.81
N ARG A 101 3.20 -9.61 7.73
CA ARG A 101 4.35 -8.92 8.33
C ARG A 101 4.50 -7.46 7.87
N TYR A 102 4.11 -7.14 6.63
CA TYR A 102 4.17 -5.75 6.16
C TYR A 102 3.12 -4.88 6.86
N ALA A 103 1.94 -5.44 7.13
CA ALA A 103 0.89 -4.76 7.88
C ALA A 103 1.35 -4.47 9.32
N GLU A 104 2.13 -5.38 9.94
CA GLU A 104 2.71 -5.17 11.26
C GLU A 104 3.74 -4.01 11.28
N ILE A 105 4.58 -3.90 10.24
CA ILE A 105 5.52 -2.79 10.10
C ILE A 105 4.77 -1.46 9.90
N ALA A 106 3.72 -1.47 9.07
CA ALA A 106 2.85 -0.32 8.89
C ALA A 106 2.18 0.10 10.21
N PHE A 107 1.69 -0.87 10.99
CA PHE A 107 1.08 -0.61 12.29
C PHE A 107 2.06 0.02 13.29
N LYS A 108 3.31 -0.47 13.36
CA LYS A 108 4.36 0.17 14.18
C LYS A 108 4.60 1.63 13.78
N SER A 109 4.53 1.93 12.48
CA SER A 109 4.66 3.29 11.96
C SER A 109 3.49 4.20 12.39
N LEU A 110 2.26 3.67 12.34
CA LEU A 110 1.06 4.35 12.83
C LEU A 110 1.14 4.56 14.36
N GLU A 111 1.58 3.56 15.11
CA GLU A 111 1.70 3.61 16.57
C GLU A 111 2.72 4.67 17.01
N TYR A 112 3.91 4.68 16.40
CA TYR A 112 4.99 5.62 16.72
C TYR A 112 4.57 7.09 16.56
N ARG A 113 3.63 7.39 15.65
CA ARG A 113 3.13 8.76 15.38
C ARG A 113 1.69 9.00 15.83
N SER A 114 1.08 8.04 16.50
CA SER A 114 -0.35 8.01 16.85
C SER A 114 -0.86 9.30 17.50
N VAL A 115 -0.12 9.87 18.47
CA VAL A 115 -0.50 11.10 19.16
C VAL A 115 -0.60 12.29 18.20
N LYS A 116 0.34 12.43 17.24
CA LYS A 116 0.34 13.54 16.28
C LYS A 116 -0.79 13.36 15.27
N ILE A 117 -0.95 12.16 14.73
CA ILE A 117 -2.02 11.80 13.77
C ILE A 117 -3.40 12.07 14.39
N ALA A 118 -3.63 11.61 15.62
CA ALA A 118 -4.93 11.75 16.28
C ALA A 118 -5.27 13.19 16.68
N ARG A 119 -4.29 14.00 17.08
CA ARG A 119 -4.52 15.38 17.51
C ARG A 119 -4.63 16.37 16.35
N HIS A 120 -3.97 16.10 15.22
CA HIS A 120 -3.87 17.02 14.10
C HIS A 120 -4.10 16.31 12.75
N PRO A 121 -5.22 15.58 12.54
CA PRO A 121 -5.41 14.76 11.35
C PRO A 121 -5.46 15.58 10.04
N ILE A 122 -5.84 16.86 10.11
CA ILE A 122 -5.88 17.76 8.94
C ILE A 122 -4.45 18.05 8.41
N TYR A 123 -3.43 18.02 9.26
CA TYR A 123 -2.03 18.16 8.85
C TYR A 123 -1.40 16.82 8.41
N HIS A 124 -2.07 15.71 8.71
CA HIS A 124 -1.60 14.35 8.43
C HIS A 124 -2.65 13.50 7.70
N PRO A 125 -3.35 14.01 6.66
CA PRO A 125 -4.52 13.33 6.11
C PRO A 125 -4.20 11.94 5.53
N THR A 126 -3.02 11.73 4.93
CA THR A 126 -2.59 10.43 4.41
C THR A 126 -2.40 9.41 5.53
N PHE A 127 -1.68 9.79 6.60
CA PHE A 127 -1.53 8.95 7.79
C PHE A 127 -2.85 8.70 8.52
N ALA A 128 -3.71 9.71 8.62
CA ALA A 128 -5.04 9.57 9.20
C ALA A 128 -5.89 8.59 8.39
N THR A 129 -5.82 8.66 7.06
CA THR A 129 -6.49 7.71 6.15
C THR A 129 -5.94 6.30 6.33
N ALA A 130 -4.61 6.13 6.43
CA ALA A 130 -3.98 4.84 6.71
C ALA A 130 -4.39 4.28 8.08
N ALA A 131 -4.54 5.12 9.10
CA ALA A 131 -5.06 4.70 10.42
C ALA A 131 -6.52 4.24 10.34
N ILE A 132 -7.37 4.95 9.59
CA ILE A 132 -8.77 4.53 9.38
C ILE A 132 -8.80 3.22 8.59
N ARG A 133 -7.98 3.09 7.54
CA ARG A 133 -7.80 1.86 6.76
C ARG A 133 -7.42 0.69 7.65
N TRP A 134 -6.46 0.87 8.57
CA TRP A 134 -6.07 -0.16 9.52
C TRP A 134 -7.24 -0.67 10.36
N LEU A 135 -8.12 0.23 10.82
CA LEU A 135 -9.29 -0.08 11.64
C LEU A 135 -10.45 -0.68 10.85
N LYS A 136 -10.61 -0.30 9.59
CA LYS A 136 -11.69 -0.75 8.71
C LYS A 136 -11.34 -2.02 7.95
N GLU A 137 -10.05 -2.29 7.79
CA GLU A 137 -9.45 -3.42 7.07
C GLU A 137 -9.64 -3.39 5.55
N ASP A 138 -8.69 -3.97 4.82
CA ASP A 138 -8.87 -4.16 3.39
C ASP A 138 -9.80 -5.33 3.12
N ILE A 139 -10.58 -5.23 2.04
CA ILE A 139 -11.28 -6.38 1.46
C ILE A 139 -10.57 -6.78 0.18
N VAL A 140 -10.11 -8.03 0.12
CA VAL A 140 -9.41 -8.59 -1.03
C VAL A 140 -10.38 -9.47 -1.82
N VAL A 141 -10.60 -9.11 -3.08
CA VAL A 141 -11.38 -9.89 -4.05
C VAL A 141 -10.41 -10.75 -4.87
N LYS A 142 -10.51 -12.07 -4.71
CA LYS A 142 -9.64 -13.04 -5.40
C LYS A 142 -10.42 -13.82 -6.46
N SER A 143 -9.88 -13.92 -7.66
CA SER A 143 -10.43 -14.73 -8.76
C SER A 143 -9.44 -14.77 -9.93
N LEU A 144 -9.80 -15.45 -11.02
CA LEU A 144 -9.06 -15.40 -12.28
C LEU A 144 -8.96 -13.95 -12.81
N PRO A 145 -7.80 -13.50 -13.35
CA PRO A 145 -7.60 -12.11 -13.79
C PRO A 145 -8.65 -11.58 -14.77
N ASN A 146 -9.06 -12.41 -15.74
CA ASN A 146 -10.10 -12.07 -16.72
C ASN A 146 -11.50 -11.88 -16.08
N ARG A 147 -11.76 -12.53 -14.94
CA ARG A 147 -13.00 -12.39 -14.18
C ARG A 147 -12.97 -11.18 -13.25
N LEU A 148 -11.81 -10.89 -12.66
CA LEU A 148 -11.59 -9.67 -11.90
C LEU A 148 -11.78 -8.44 -12.79
N ALA A 149 -11.23 -8.43 -14.00
CA ALA A 149 -11.43 -7.35 -14.97
C ALA A 149 -12.92 -7.07 -15.25
N LYS A 150 -13.78 -8.09 -15.27
CA LYS A 150 -15.24 -7.94 -15.41
C LYS A 150 -15.93 -7.45 -14.15
N ALA A 151 -15.38 -7.74 -12.97
CA ALA A 151 -15.98 -7.37 -11.69
C ALA A 151 -15.63 -5.95 -11.25
N LYS A 152 -14.44 -5.45 -11.63
CA LYS A 152 -13.96 -4.11 -11.27
C LYS A 152 -15.00 -3.00 -11.48
N PRO A 153 -15.70 -2.86 -12.62
CA PRO A 153 -16.67 -1.78 -12.80
C PRO A 153 -17.83 -1.80 -11.79
N VAL A 154 -18.23 -2.99 -11.32
CA VAL A 154 -19.32 -3.17 -10.35
C VAL A 154 -18.83 -2.93 -8.93
N ILE A 155 -17.64 -3.44 -8.60
CA ILE A 155 -17.07 -3.40 -7.26
C ILE A 155 -16.44 -2.02 -6.95
N ASP A 156 -15.78 -1.38 -7.92
CA ASP A 156 -15.18 -0.05 -7.76
C ASP A 156 -16.25 1.05 -7.63
N ALA A 157 -17.53 0.76 -7.91
CA ALA A 157 -18.65 1.66 -7.67
C ALA A 157 -19.13 1.68 -6.20
N LEU A 158 -18.60 0.80 -5.35
CA LEU A 158 -18.94 0.75 -3.93
C LEU A 158 -18.29 1.92 -3.16
N PRO A 159 -18.97 2.48 -2.14
CA PRO A 159 -18.42 3.58 -1.34
C PRO A 159 -17.40 3.10 -0.29
N TYR A 160 -16.60 2.08 -0.61
CA TYR A 160 -15.57 1.52 0.24
C TYR A 160 -14.21 1.58 -0.47
N PRO A 161 -13.28 2.45 -0.05
CA PRO A 161 -12.07 2.73 -0.81
C PRO A 161 -11.00 1.64 -0.72
N TRP A 162 -11.07 0.77 0.30
CA TRP A 162 -10.03 -0.23 0.61
C TRP A 162 -10.35 -1.61 0.04
N ILE A 163 -10.75 -1.64 -1.24
CA ILE A 163 -10.95 -2.88 -1.99
C ILE A 163 -9.72 -3.16 -2.84
N LEU A 164 -9.14 -4.34 -2.65
CA LEU A 164 -7.99 -4.83 -3.39
C LEU A 164 -8.37 -6.04 -4.24
N TYR A 165 -7.57 -6.30 -5.27
CA TYR A 165 -7.78 -7.41 -6.19
C TYR A 165 -6.55 -8.32 -6.22
N LYS A 166 -6.76 -9.64 -6.18
CA LYS A 166 -5.67 -10.62 -6.29
C LYS A 166 -5.97 -11.73 -7.28
N GLY A 167 -5.06 -11.95 -8.22
CA GLY A 167 -5.12 -13.12 -9.10
C GLY A 167 -5.14 -14.42 -8.28
N ALA A 168 -6.03 -15.34 -8.65
CA ALA A 168 -6.15 -16.65 -8.03
C ALA A 168 -6.42 -17.71 -9.08
N VAL A 169 -6.34 -18.99 -8.69
CA VAL A 169 -6.59 -20.13 -9.58
C VAL A 169 -8.06 -20.55 -9.59
N GLU A 170 -8.81 -20.18 -8.55
CA GLU A 170 -10.23 -20.49 -8.43
C GLU A 170 -11.10 -19.59 -9.32
N PRO A 171 -12.11 -20.15 -10.02
CA PRO A 171 -12.99 -19.37 -10.87
C PRO A 171 -14.03 -18.56 -10.09
N ASP A 172 -14.30 -18.90 -8.84
CA ASP A 172 -15.23 -18.12 -8.01
C ASP A 172 -14.57 -16.80 -7.58
N TYR A 173 -15.39 -15.84 -7.16
CA TYR A 173 -14.94 -14.64 -6.47
C TYR A 173 -14.88 -14.95 -4.98
N LEU A 174 -13.66 -15.06 -4.45
CA LEU A 174 -13.43 -15.18 -3.02
C LEU A 174 -13.30 -13.78 -2.43
N ILE A 175 -14.09 -13.48 -1.40
CA ILE A 175 -14.08 -12.20 -0.69
C ILE A 175 -13.43 -12.44 0.66
N CYS A 176 -12.30 -11.78 0.90
CA CYS A 176 -11.47 -12.00 2.07
C CYS A 176 -11.21 -10.71 2.83
N GLY A 177 -11.32 -10.78 4.16
CA GLY A 177 -10.75 -9.77 5.05
C GLY A 177 -9.31 -10.17 5.42
N ARG A 178 -8.79 -9.60 6.51
CA ARG A 178 -7.40 -9.83 6.96
C ARG A 178 -7.11 -11.31 7.25
N ASN A 179 -7.99 -11.98 7.99
CA ASN A 179 -7.71 -13.32 8.54
C ASN A 179 -8.34 -14.48 7.76
N SER A 180 -9.40 -14.22 6.99
CA SER A 180 -10.17 -15.30 6.34
C SER A 180 -11.00 -14.80 5.17
N CYS A 181 -11.29 -15.71 4.24
CA CYS A 181 -12.31 -15.51 3.23
C CYS A 181 -13.69 -15.83 3.79
N PHE A 182 -14.61 -14.86 3.73
CA PHE A 182 -15.95 -14.96 4.33
C PHE A 182 -17.06 -15.18 3.31
N ALA A 183 -16.77 -15.04 2.01
CA ALA A 183 -17.71 -15.38 0.94
C ALA A 183 -16.99 -15.98 -0.27
N ALA A 184 -17.67 -16.90 -0.95
CA ALA A 184 -17.30 -17.45 -2.25
C ALA A 184 -18.53 -17.41 -3.16
N VAL A 185 -18.47 -16.63 -4.24
CA VAL A 185 -19.63 -16.33 -5.10
C VAL A 185 -19.28 -16.37 -6.57
N LYS A 186 -20.30 -16.56 -7.42
CA LYS A 186 -20.09 -16.81 -8.86
C LYS A 186 -20.22 -15.58 -9.75
N THR A 187 -20.81 -14.48 -9.27
CA THR A 187 -21.07 -13.28 -10.08
C THR A 187 -20.51 -12.01 -9.43
N PRO A 188 -20.15 -10.99 -10.23
CA PRO A 188 -19.73 -9.68 -9.71
C PRO A 188 -20.74 -9.02 -8.77
N GLU A 189 -22.04 -9.16 -9.05
CA GLU A 189 -23.11 -8.54 -8.25
C GLU A 189 -23.21 -9.18 -6.87
N ALA A 190 -23.09 -10.52 -6.81
CA ALA A 190 -23.05 -11.24 -5.54
C ALA A 190 -21.78 -10.91 -4.75
N ALA A 191 -20.64 -10.67 -5.42
CA ALA A 191 -19.41 -10.23 -4.78
C ALA A 191 -19.59 -8.82 -4.19
N ALA A 192 -20.15 -7.89 -4.96
CA ALA A 192 -20.43 -6.54 -4.48
C ALA A 192 -21.41 -6.51 -3.31
N GLU A 193 -22.45 -7.36 -3.32
CA GLU A 193 -23.39 -7.50 -2.21
C GLU A 193 -22.73 -8.08 -0.95
N ALA A 194 -21.83 -9.06 -1.09
CA ALA A 194 -21.06 -9.58 0.04
C ALA A 194 -20.16 -8.51 0.66
N ILE A 195 -19.52 -7.67 -0.17
CA ILE A 195 -18.70 -6.54 0.29
C ILE A 195 -19.57 -5.53 1.05
N LYS A 196 -20.71 -5.10 0.49
CA LYS A 196 -21.64 -4.15 1.14
C LYS A 196 -22.12 -4.59 2.53
N ARG A 197 -22.24 -5.90 2.77
CA ARG A 197 -22.65 -6.43 4.08
C ARG A 197 -21.51 -6.40 5.11
N ALA A 198 -20.27 -6.36 4.65
CA ALA A 198 -19.08 -6.38 5.49
C ALA A 198 -18.56 -4.96 5.82
N THR A 199 -18.99 -3.93 5.08
CA THR A 199 -18.52 -2.54 5.18
C THR A 199 -19.58 -1.58 5.67
#